data_AF-A0A6C0KER4-F1
#
_entry.id   AF-A0A6C0KER4-F1
#
_cell.length_a   1.000
_cell.length_b   1.000
_cell.length_c   1.000
_cell.angle_alpha   90.00
_cell.angle_beta   90.00
_cell.angle_gamma   90.00
#
_symmetry.space_group_name_H-M   'P 1'
#
loop_
_entity.id
_entity.type
_entity.pdbx_description
1 polymer ?
#
loop_
_entity_poly.entity_id
_entity_poly.type
_entity_poly.pdbx_seq_one_letter_code
_entity_poly.pdbx_strand_id
1 'polypeptide(L)'
;MSESPSGIVNYTGDPLLFNEEVEDHIDLFDNEDNHHLPDFLEFHSSFPRSGKQGVLGLLKNNETGKKFVYKISQYLNFTIPQEYAVMEGLNTIREFCPHFCKAYGKFRVPVISTFRTADNPFEYSKRDTRIQTDVLLMEHIEDARKLYRYIKNDEITPYIIMSIVKQTLLADIIASEHLKFSHYDIHSNNVLVKKCKPNSVFFYILDETRTYMVPTYGYYPTIIDFGFSFNKNCDNRSLYGALAHTDIGFITATHDQHADAKLFLTSVSHEMKKYKKTPESKRFRKLISNVYAKCKIDLECGWDDREDERSISDHLLKRMSAQFKRSAFFKEQGHHIVDILQALVDLPLTTRHTTDTLEDMAGILVTEFLKIEKEISNDFYNMYILKSIVESCVRNRSLYIKKETRETGVANFKHDTLRCIDSIVKFCNPKINWEKLLCCLLCLSKCIENYCFDKLKKLLARKRVDYNNMGLRNTTEIYEAIEANLPSHFVFDKETDIYVWNCIEKRSYKIKLPSKMIGALNDAHPYERGIIFYEYVSSTSF
;
A
#
# COMPACT_ATOMS: atom_id res chain seq x y z
N MET A 1 36.00 20.40 25.10
CA MET A 1 35.76 18.95 25.12
C MET A 1 34.47 18.74 25.88
N SER A 2 33.35 18.82 25.15
CA SER A 2 32.02 18.48 25.65
C SER A 2 31.75 17.05 25.20
N GLU A 3 31.63 16.14 26.17
CA GLU A 3 31.18 14.78 25.90
C GLU A 3 29.77 14.83 25.30
N SER A 4 29.66 14.42 24.04
CA SER A 4 28.38 14.02 23.47
C SER A 4 27.87 12.81 24.25
N PRO A 5 26.58 12.73 24.63
CA PRO A 5 26.05 11.55 25.27
C PRO A 5 26.05 10.38 24.28
N SER A 6 27.15 9.63 24.29
CA SER A 6 27.32 8.34 23.65
C SER A 6 26.46 7.33 24.42
N GLY A 7 25.22 7.17 23.97
CA GLY A 7 24.26 6.23 24.52
C GLY A 7 23.17 5.90 23.50
N ILE A 8 23.56 5.67 22.25
CA ILE A 8 22.64 5.23 21.20
C ILE A 8 22.57 3.69 21.25
N VAL A 9 21.51 3.25 21.94
CA VAL A 9 20.84 1.95 22.02
C VAL A 9 21.59 0.72 21.48
N ASN A 10 22.17 -0.04 22.42
CA ASN A 10 22.45 -1.47 22.25
C ASN A 10 21.14 -2.25 22.07
N TYR A 11 21.16 -3.25 21.18
CA TYR A 11 20.18 -4.33 21.04
C TYR A 11 19.37 -4.61 22.32
N THR A 12 18.07 -4.38 22.28
CA THR A 12 17.20 -4.62 23.46
C THR A 12 16.76 -6.08 23.59
N GLY A 13 16.93 -6.89 22.53
CA GLY A 13 16.41 -8.26 22.44
C GLY A 13 14.89 -8.38 22.49
N ASP A 14 14.17 -7.25 22.47
CA ASP A 14 12.72 -7.23 22.50
C ASP A 14 12.15 -7.24 21.07
N PRO A 15 11.41 -8.28 20.66
CA PRO A 15 10.90 -8.41 19.29
C PRO A 15 9.83 -7.36 18.92
N LEU A 16 9.39 -6.53 19.88
CA LEU A 16 8.48 -5.41 19.62
C LEU A 16 9.21 -4.11 19.29
N LEU A 17 10.47 -3.97 19.71
CA LEU A 17 11.27 -2.79 19.41
C LEU A 17 12.03 -2.98 18.10
N PHE A 18 12.43 -1.85 17.51
CA PHE A 18 13.32 -1.87 16.36
C PHE A 18 14.61 -2.64 16.68
N ASN A 19 15.05 -3.46 15.74
CA ASN A 19 16.19 -4.35 15.90
C ASN A 19 17.04 -4.32 14.64
N GLU A 20 18.13 -3.56 14.67
CA GLU A 20 19.05 -3.31 13.54
C GLU A 20 19.50 -4.61 12.85
N GLU A 21 19.88 -5.65 13.60
CA GLU A 21 20.32 -6.95 13.05
C GLU A 21 19.21 -7.68 12.26
N VAL A 22 17.94 -7.50 12.64
CA VAL A 22 16.79 -8.05 11.90
C VAL A 22 16.43 -7.15 10.71
N GLU A 23 16.88 -5.90 10.75
CA GLU A 23 16.49 -4.81 9.88
C GLU A 23 17.45 -4.59 8.68
N ASP A 24 18.72 -5.02 8.78
CA ASP A 24 19.81 -4.83 7.78
C ASP A 24 19.68 -5.61 6.46
N HIS A 25 18.60 -6.36 6.23
CA HIS A 25 18.40 -7.06 4.95
C HIS A 25 17.79 -6.18 3.84
N ILE A 26 17.54 -4.89 4.09
CA ILE A 26 16.93 -3.98 3.10
C ILE A 26 17.88 -3.74 1.91
N ASP A 27 19.18 -3.66 2.16
CA ASP A 27 20.19 -3.30 1.15
C ASP A 27 20.54 -4.44 0.18
N LEU A 28 19.97 -5.64 0.38
CA LEU A 28 20.25 -6.82 -0.47
C LEU A 28 19.45 -6.86 -1.78
N PHE A 29 18.49 -5.95 -1.96
CA PHE A 29 17.49 -6.03 -3.01
C PHE A 29 17.36 -4.71 -3.78
N ASP A 30 18.48 -4.23 -4.31
CA ASP A 30 18.45 -3.20 -5.34
C ASP A 30 17.96 -3.79 -6.67
N ASN A 31 17.33 -2.95 -7.50
CA ASN A 31 16.59 -3.28 -8.72
C ASN A 31 17.44 -3.91 -9.84
N GLU A 32 18.04 -5.07 -9.58
CA GLU A 32 18.79 -5.82 -10.58
C GLU A 32 17.84 -6.73 -11.36
N ASP A 33 17.97 -6.67 -12.69
CA ASP A 33 17.37 -7.64 -13.60
C ASP A 33 18.09 -8.98 -13.40
N ASN A 34 17.52 -9.84 -12.56
CA ASN A 34 18.13 -11.12 -12.25
C ASN A 34 17.71 -12.19 -13.27
N HIS A 35 18.69 -13.00 -13.71
CA HIS A 35 18.41 -14.12 -14.61
C HIS A 35 17.85 -15.36 -13.90
N HIS A 36 17.90 -15.39 -12.57
CA HIS A 36 17.43 -16.45 -11.69
C HIS A 36 16.98 -15.83 -10.36
N LEU A 37 16.32 -16.61 -9.52
CA LEU A 37 16.06 -16.19 -8.14
C LEU A 37 17.41 -15.88 -7.46
N PRO A 38 17.57 -14.80 -6.68
CA PRO A 38 18.84 -14.51 -6.01
C PRO A 38 19.35 -15.73 -5.25
N ASP A 39 20.64 -16.07 -5.40
CA ASP A 39 21.21 -17.36 -4.95
C ASP A 39 21.05 -17.64 -3.45
N PHE A 40 20.94 -16.58 -2.64
CA PHE A 40 20.72 -16.69 -1.21
C PHE A 40 19.26 -16.98 -0.84
N LEU A 41 18.33 -16.99 -1.80
CA LEU A 41 16.92 -17.31 -1.62
C LEU A 41 16.57 -18.64 -2.28
N GLU A 42 15.81 -19.47 -1.58
CA GLU A 42 15.14 -20.65 -2.13
C GLU A 42 13.62 -20.52 -2.03
N PHE A 43 12.91 -21.13 -2.98
CA PHE A 43 11.47 -21.31 -2.88
C PHE A 43 11.15 -22.27 -1.74
N HIS A 44 10.29 -21.86 -0.81
CA HIS A 44 9.86 -22.70 0.30
C HIS A 44 8.46 -23.30 0.07
N SER A 45 7.47 -22.46 -0.20
CA SER A 45 6.08 -22.92 -0.36
C SER A 45 5.16 -21.84 -0.92
N SER A 46 4.09 -22.22 -1.61
CA SER A 46 3.01 -21.30 -1.98
C SER A 46 1.90 -21.29 -0.93
N PHE A 47 1.22 -20.16 -0.75
CA PHE A 47 0.04 -20.13 0.11
C PHE A 47 -1.15 -20.80 -0.62
N PRO A 48 -1.97 -21.59 0.09
CA PRO A 48 -3.03 -22.39 -0.53
C PRO A 48 -4.16 -21.56 -1.13
N ARG A 49 -4.20 -20.25 -0.84
CA ARG A 49 -5.15 -19.31 -1.42
C ARG A 49 -4.38 -18.10 -1.92
N SER A 50 -4.38 -17.90 -3.22
CA SER A 50 -3.97 -16.64 -3.81
C SER A 50 -4.99 -15.55 -3.46
N GLY A 51 -4.51 -14.32 -3.29
CA GLY A 51 -5.39 -13.16 -3.16
C GLY A 51 -6.12 -12.89 -4.49
N LYS A 52 -6.82 -11.76 -4.61
CA LYS A 52 -7.34 -11.34 -5.93
C LYS A 52 -6.25 -10.69 -6.80
N GLN A 53 -5.25 -10.08 -6.15
CA GLN A 53 -4.28 -9.22 -6.83
C GLN A 53 -2.90 -9.86 -7.00
N GLY A 54 -2.56 -10.86 -6.19
CA GLY A 54 -1.22 -11.43 -6.19
C GLY A 54 -1.17 -12.93 -5.91
N VAL A 55 -0.15 -13.56 -6.46
CA VAL A 55 0.34 -14.88 -6.06
C VAL A 55 1.29 -14.66 -4.88
N LEU A 56 1.04 -15.36 -3.77
CA LEU A 56 1.77 -15.20 -2.52
C LEU A 56 2.36 -16.55 -2.10
N GLY A 57 3.55 -16.50 -1.52
CA GLY A 57 4.15 -17.65 -0.87
C GLY A 57 5.35 -17.24 -0.04
N LEU A 58 6.15 -18.24 0.32
CA LEU A 58 7.34 -18.10 1.14
C LEU A 58 8.59 -18.38 0.31
N LEU A 59 9.54 -17.47 0.41
CA LEU A 59 10.95 -17.74 0.14
C LEU A 59 11.67 -17.94 1.48
N LYS A 60 12.80 -18.62 1.45
CA LYS A 60 13.66 -18.83 2.61
C LYS A 60 15.08 -18.44 2.25
N ASN A 61 15.78 -17.76 3.16
CA ASN A 61 17.20 -17.50 2.99
C ASN A 61 17.99 -18.77 3.33
N ASN A 62 18.88 -19.17 2.43
CA ASN A 62 19.63 -20.43 2.49
C ASN A 62 20.65 -20.48 3.63
N GLU A 63 21.17 -19.32 4.04
CA GLU A 63 22.20 -19.20 5.06
C GLU A 63 21.60 -19.08 6.46
N THR A 64 20.54 -18.28 6.61
CA THR A 64 19.95 -17.92 7.91
C THR A 64 18.69 -18.73 8.25
N GLY A 65 18.06 -19.35 7.26
CA GLY A 65 16.76 -20.00 7.41
C GLY A 65 15.58 -19.06 7.57
N LYS A 66 15.80 -17.73 7.55
CA LYS A 66 14.77 -16.70 7.68
C LYS A 66 13.78 -16.78 6.51
N LYS A 67 12.49 -16.66 6.83
CA LYS A 67 11.40 -16.71 5.83
C LYS A 67 10.96 -15.32 5.43
N PHE A 68 10.58 -15.19 4.16
CA PHE A 68 10.10 -13.97 3.55
C PHE A 68 8.81 -14.26 2.79
N VAL A 69 7.87 -13.32 2.78
CA VAL A 69 6.70 -13.42 1.91
C VAL A 69 7.06 -12.82 0.56
N TYR A 70 6.93 -13.60 -0.52
CA TYR A 70 7.01 -13.07 -1.87
C TYR A 70 5.61 -12.75 -2.40
N LYS A 71 5.50 -11.68 -3.19
CA LYS A 71 4.27 -11.32 -3.93
C LYS A 71 4.59 -11.06 -5.39
N ILE A 72 3.84 -11.72 -6.27
CA ILE A 72 3.85 -11.50 -7.73
C ILE A 72 2.45 -11.04 -8.13
N SER A 73 2.33 -9.99 -8.94
CA SER A 73 1.01 -9.56 -9.43
C SER A 73 0.37 -10.65 -10.29
N GLN A 74 -0.91 -10.94 -10.07
CA GLN A 74 -1.65 -11.84 -10.96
C GLN A 74 -1.87 -11.24 -12.34
N TYR A 75 -1.93 -9.91 -12.43
CA TYR A 75 -2.11 -9.19 -13.67
C TYR A 75 -0.76 -8.67 -14.17
N LEU A 76 -0.59 -8.58 -15.48
CA LEU A 76 0.59 -7.95 -16.07
C LEU A 76 0.42 -6.43 -15.98
N ASN A 77 0.65 -5.87 -14.79
CA ASN A 77 0.43 -4.47 -14.46
C ASN A 77 1.56 -3.93 -13.57
N PHE A 78 1.39 -2.73 -13.02
CA PHE A 78 2.40 -2.05 -12.19
C PHE A 78 2.10 -2.08 -10.68
N THR A 79 1.25 -3.00 -10.21
CA THR A 79 0.88 -3.05 -8.78
C THR A 79 2.07 -3.29 -7.86
N ILE A 80 3.04 -4.14 -8.25
CA ILE A 80 4.23 -4.41 -7.44
C ILE A 80 5.11 -3.15 -7.27
N PRO A 81 5.47 -2.41 -8.34
CA PRO A 81 6.12 -1.11 -8.22
C PRO A 81 5.37 -0.10 -7.33
N GLN A 82 4.04 -0.02 -7.44
CA GLN A 82 3.21 0.85 -6.59
C GLN A 82 3.35 0.48 -5.11
N GLU A 83 3.08 -0.79 -4.80
CA GLU A 83 3.05 -1.31 -3.44
C GLU A 83 4.41 -1.16 -2.76
N TYR A 84 5.49 -1.48 -3.49
CA TYR A 84 6.85 -1.27 -3.00
C TYR A 84 7.15 0.20 -2.68
N ALA A 85 6.76 1.15 -3.55
CA ALA A 85 7.00 2.57 -3.30
C ALA A 85 6.35 3.06 -2.00
N VAL A 86 5.13 2.59 -1.73
CA VAL A 86 4.43 2.91 -0.49
C VAL A 86 5.14 2.29 0.72
N MET A 87 5.44 0.99 0.65
CA MET A 87 6.08 0.27 1.75
C MET A 87 7.48 0.78 2.07
N GLU A 88 8.25 1.20 1.06
CA GLU A 88 9.53 1.88 1.22
C GLU A 88 9.37 3.17 2.06
N GLY A 89 8.33 3.97 1.80
CA GLY A 89 8.00 5.12 2.64
C GLY A 89 7.64 4.72 4.07
N LEU A 90 6.80 3.68 4.24
CA LEU A 90 6.39 3.18 5.56
C LEU A 90 7.58 2.64 6.37
N ASN A 91 8.58 2.05 5.72
CA ASN A 91 9.80 1.61 6.40
C ASN A 91 10.50 2.76 7.14
N THR A 92 10.46 3.99 6.61
CA THR A 92 11.13 5.16 7.21
C THR A 92 10.55 5.64 8.53
N ILE A 93 9.37 5.14 8.93
CA ILE A 93 8.72 5.48 10.20
C ILE A 93 8.70 4.32 11.20
N ARG A 94 9.27 3.15 10.85
CA ARG A 94 9.15 1.94 11.67
C ARG A 94 9.79 2.06 13.05
N GLU A 95 10.81 2.89 13.20
CA GLU A 95 11.44 3.17 14.49
C GLU A 95 10.48 3.74 15.53
N PHE A 96 9.43 4.44 15.10
CA PHE A 96 8.42 5.06 15.98
C PHE A 96 6.98 4.71 15.59
N CYS A 97 6.78 3.74 14.68
CA CYS A 97 5.48 3.22 14.28
C CYS A 97 5.61 1.76 13.77
N PRO A 98 5.50 0.75 14.64
CA PRO A 98 5.78 -0.66 14.31
C PRO A 98 4.62 -1.38 13.61
N HIS A 99 3.57 -0.66 13.23
CA HIS A 99 2.28 -1.23 12.84
C HIS A 99 2.13 -1.51 11.35
N PHE A 100 3.20 -1.43 10.57
CA PHE A 100 3.17 -1.69 9.12
C PHE A 100 4.11 -2.83 8.76
N CYS A 101 3.65 -3.72 7.89
CA CYS A 101 4.46 -4.80 7.35
C CYS A 101 5.68 -4.24 6.62
N LYS A 102 6.86 -4.78 6.94
CA LYS A 102 8.11 -4.38 6.31
C LYS A 102 8.19 -4.84 4.84
N ALA A 103 8.65 -3.96 3.95
CA ALA A 103 9.22 -4.39 2.67
C ALA A 103 10.74 -4.56 2.80
N TYR A 104 11.27 -5.69 2.34
CA TYR A 104 12.71 -5.88 2.25
C TYR A 104 13.25 -5.39 0.91
N GLY A 105 12.45 -5.43 -0.14
CA GLY A 105 12.91 -5.05 -1.46
C GLY A 105 12.00 -5.54 -2.57
N LYS A 106 12.40 -5.24 -3.80
CA LYS A 106 11.81 -5.86 -4.99
C LYS A 106 12.92 -6.21 -5.97
N PHE A 107 12.72 -7.28 -6.74
CA PHE A 107 13.65 -7.69 -7.79
C PHE A 107 12.87 -8.23 -8.99
N ARG A 108 13.52 -8.25 -10.16
CA ARG A 108 12.94 -8.82 -11.37
C ARG A 108 13.53 -10.19 -11.63
N VAL A 109 12.67 -11.17 -11.92
CA VAL A 109 13.09 -12.57 -12.13
C VAL A 109 12.23 -13.22 -13.20
N PRO A 110 12.78 -14.18 -13.99
CA PRO A 110 11.97 -15.02 -14.86
C PRO A 110 11.08 -15.97 -14.04
N VAL A 111 9.80 -15.99 -14.37
CA VAL A 111 8.82 -16.96 -13.89
C VAL A 111 8.17 -17.68 -15.06
N ILE A 112 7.62 -18.87 -14.82
CA ILE A 112 6.79 -19.55 -15.82
C ILE A 112 5.57 -18.70 -16.19
N SER A 113 5.19 -18.70 -17.47
CA SER A 113 4.01 -17.95 -17.94
C SER A 113 2.70 -18.41 -17.26
N THR A 114 2.67 -19.62 -16.70
CA THR A 114 1.55 -20.23 -15.97
C THR A 114 1.64 -20.05 -14.44
N PHE A 115 2.50 -19.14 -13.95
CA PHE A 115 2.78 -18.93 -12.52
C PHE A 115 1.54 -18.78 -11.62
N ARG A 116 0.40 -18.33 -12.17
CA ARG A 116 -0.86 -18.14 -11.42
C ARG A 116 -1.42 -19.42 -10.82
N THR A 117 -1.15 -20.56 -11.45
CA THR A 117 -1.67 -21.87 -11.05
C THR A 117 -0.56 -22.86 -10.71
N ALA A 118 0.69 -22.41 -10.73
CA ALA A 118 1.82 -23.28 -10.49
C ALA A 118 2.13 -23.40 -8.99
N ASP A 119 2.60 -24.58 -8.59
CA ASP A 119 3.05 -24.80 -7.22
C ASP A 119 4.29 -23.97 -6.89
N ASN A 120 5.27 -23.96 -7.80
CA ASN A 120 6.48 -23.14 -7.72
C ASN A 120 6.59 -22.24 -8.96
N PRO A 121 6.39 -20.92 -8.84
CA PRO A 121 6.45 -20.01 -9.99
C PRO A 121 7.88 -19.78 -10.54
N PHE A 122 8.90 -20.15 -9.78
CA PHE A 122 10.31 -19.94 -10.12
C PHE A 122 10.97 -21.17 -10.77
N GLU A 123 10.28 -22.30 -10.79
CA GLU A 123 10.80 -23.56 -11.34
C GLU A 123 10.25 -23.82 -12.75
N TYR A 124 11.16 -24.14 -13.68
CA TYR A 124 10.82 -24.39 -15.06
C TYR A 124 11.82 -25.28 -15.79
N SER A 125 11.30 -25.97 -16.80
CA SER A 125 12.07 -26.74 -17.77
C SER A 125 12.47 -25.89 -18.98
N LYS A 126 13.34 -26.45 -19.84
CA LYS A 126 13.75 -25.81 -21.11
C LYS A 126 12.60 -25.60 -22.10
N ARG A 127 11.45 -26.26 -21.89
CA ARG A 127 10.28 -26.18 -22.79
C ARG A 127 9.28 -25.12 -22.35
N ASP A 128 9.38 -24.65 -21.11
CA ASP A 128 8.43 -23.69 -20.57
C ASP A 128 8.71 -22.29 -21.09
N THR A 129 7.64 -21.56 -21.41
CA THR A 129 7.76 -20.14 -21.73
C THR A 129 7.88 -19.34 -20.45
N ARG A 130 8.78 -18.37 -20.46
CA ARG A 130 9.13 -17.57 -19.28
C ARG A 130 8.85 -16.11 -19.55
N ILE A 131 8.48 -15.40 -18.51
CA ILE A 131 8.34 -13.95 -18.54
C ILE A 131 9.11 -13.34 -17.36
N GLN A 132 9.66 -12.15 -17.56
CA GLN A 132 10.25 -11.36 -16.48
C GLN A 132 9.15 -10.64 -15.70
N THR A 133 9.06 -10.87 -14.40
CA THR A 133 8.10 -10.19 -13.51
C THR A 133 8.81 -9.57 -12.31
N ASP A 134 8.22 -8.51 -11.76
CA ASP A 134 8.60 -7.97 -10.47
C ASP A 134 8.11 -8.89 -9.35
N VAL A 135 8.96 -9.13 -8.35
CA VAL A 135 8.66 -9.83 -7.11
C VAL A 135 8.88 -8.86 -5.96
N LEU A 136 7.85 -8.64 -5.14
CA LEU A 136 7.97 -7.90 -3.88
C LEU A 136 8.30 -8.86 -2.75
N LEU A 137 9.33 -8.53 -1.97
CA LEU A 137 9.73 -9.30 -0.80
C LEU A 137 9.33 -8.56 0.49
N MET A 138 8.58 -9.23 1.35
CA MET A 138 7.95 -8.65 2.54
C MET A 138 8.22 -9.48 3.80
N GLU A 139 7.94 -8.88 4.95
CA GLU A 139 7.94 -9.54 6.24
C GLU A 139 7.05 -10.79 6.27
N HIS A 140 7.62 -11.89 6.74
CA HIS A 140 6.83 -13.02 7.20
C HIS A 140 6.39 -12.76 8.64
N ILE A 141 5.14 -12.35 8.80
CA ILE A 141 4.55 -12.01 10.09
C ILE A 141 4.12 -13.30 10.80
N GLU A 142 5.05 -13.89 11.54
CA GLU A 142 4.85 -15.16 12.25
C GLU A 142 3.78 -15.07 13.34
N ASP A 143 3.06 -16.19 13.53
CA ASP A 143 2.02 -16.37 14.53
C ASP A 143 0.90 -15.31 14.54
N ALA A 144 0.71 -14.63 13.42
CA ALA A 144 -0.33 -13.62 13.27
C ALA A 144 -1.61 -14.18 12.61
N ARG A 145 -2.76 -13.60 12.97
CA ARG A 145 -4.03 -13.88 12.31
C ARG A 145 -4.75 -12.57 11.99
N LYS A 146 -5.55 -12.58 10.91
CA LYS A 146 -6.38 -11.43 10.53
C LYS A 146 -7.28 -10.99 11.69
N LEU A 147 -7.42 -9.69 11.92
CA LEU A 147 -8.30 -9.09 12.94
C LEU A 147 -9.74 -9.62 12.83
N TYR A 148 -10.23 -9.84 11.61
CA TYR A 148 -11.52 -10.48 11.35
C TYR A 148 -11.72 -11.78 12.15
N ARG A 149 -10.67 -12.61 12.28
CA ARG A 149 -10.74 -13.86 13.06
C ARG A 149 -10.85 -13.61 14.56
N TYR A 150 -10.24 -12.55 15.07
CA TYR A 150 -10.36 -12.15 16.48
C TYR A 150 -11.75 -11.58 16.78
N ILE A 151 -12.33 -10.80 15.86
CA ILE A 151 -13.70 -10.29 15.99
C ILE A 151 -14.71 -11.45 16.07
N LYS A 152 -14.47 -12.53 15.33
CA LYS A 152 -15.32 -13.74 15.35
C LYS A 152 -15.09 -14.68 16.52
N ASN A 153 -13.97 -14.59 17.23
CA ASN A 153 -13.64 -15.53 18.31
C ASN A 153 -14.27 -15.06 19.63
N ASP A 154 -15.25 -15.80 20.16
CA ASP A 154 -15.97 -15.46 21.39
C ASP A 154 -15.08 -15.29 22.64
N GLU A 155 -13.89 -15.92 22.68
CA GLU A 155 -12.92 -15.77 23.78
C GLU A 155 -12.27 -14.37 23.80
N ILE A 156 -12.27 -13.66 22.66
CA ILE A 156 -11.69 -12.32 22.55
C ILE A 156 -12.73 -11.30 22.98
N THR A 157 -12.45 -10.54 24.03
CA THR A 157 -13.38 -9.52 24.52
C THR A 157 -13.45 -8.31 23.56
N PRO A 158 -14.57 -7.56 23.56
CA PRO A 158 -14.66 -6.31 22.83
C PRO A 158 -13.55 -5.29 23.20
N TYR A 159 -13.05 -5.31 24.45
CA TYR A 159 -11.98 -4.42 24.90
C TYR A 159 -10.66 -4.66 24.17
N ILE A 160 -10.30 -5.92 23.92
CA ILE A 160 -9.12 -6.28 23.12
C ILE A 160 -9.27 -5.75 21.70
N ILE A 161 -10.44 -5.95 21.08
CA ILE A 161 -10.71 -5.45 19.73
C ILE A 161 -10.62 -3.93 19.68
N MET A 162 -11.17 -3.24 20.68
CA MET A 162 -11.08 -1.78 20.75
C MET A 162 -9.65 -1.28 20.95
N SER A 163 -8.83 -2.00 21.72
CA SER A 163 -7.39 -1.70 21.79
C SER A 163 -6.72 -1.82 20.42
N ILE A 164 -6.97 -2.90 19.69
CA ILE A 164 -6.41 -3.08 18.34
C ILE A 164 -6.88 -1.96 17.41
N VAL A 165 -8.16 -1.59 17.45
CA VAL A 165 -8.71 -0.47 16.68
C VAL A 165 -7.96 0.83 16.98
N LYS A 166 -7.75 1.14 18.26
CA LYS A 166 -7.04 2.35 18.71
C LYS A 166 -5.58 2.37 18.25
N GLN A 167 -4.87 1.25 18.38
CA GLN A 167 -3.49 1.11 17.90
C GLN A 167 -3.42 1.29 16.37
N THR A 168 -4.36 0.71 15.61
CA THR A 168 -4.43 0.87 14.15
C THR A 168 -4.71 2.32 13.74
N LEU A 169 -5.63 3.02 14.42
CA LEU A 169 -5.89 4.44 14.14
C LEU A 169 -4.68 5.33 14.45
N LEU A 170 -3.96 5.07 15.55
CA LEU A 170 -2.75 5.82 15.87
C LEU A 170 -1.65 5.59 14.83
N ALA A 171 -1.50 4.36 14.33
CA ALA A 171 -0.59 4.07 13.22
C ALA A 171 -0.96 4.85 11.95
N ASP A 172 -2.26 4.91 11.61
CA ASP A 172 -2.78 5.68 10.49
C ASP A 172 -2.52 7.18 10.65
N ILE A 173 -2.74 7.74 11.85
CA ILE A 173 -2.43 9.15 12.15
C ILE A 173 -0.94 9.43 11.94
N ILE A 174 -0.05 8.60 12.49
CA ILE A 174 1.40 8.78 12.34
C ILE A 174 1.80 8.73 10.86
N ALA A 175 1.35 7.72 10.11
CA ALA A 175 1.68 7.59 8.69
C ALA A 175 1.11 8.74 7.84
N SER A 176 -0.12 9.17 8.13
CA SER A 176 -0.77 10.31 7.48
C SER A 176 0.01 11.61 7.71
N GLU A 177 0.47 11.88 8.94
CA GLU A 177 1.20 13.10 9.27
C GLU A 177 2.61 13.13 8.69
N HIS A 178 3.35 12.03 8.80
CA HIS A 178 4.75 11.96 8.40
C HIS A 178 4.94 11.68 6.90
N LEU A 179 4.03 10.94 6.27
CA LEU A 179 4.19 10.43 4.90
C LEU A 179 3.06 10.84 3.96
N LYS A 180 2.00 11.50 4.43
CA LYS A 180 0.76 11.72 3.65
C LYS A 180 0.20 10.39 3.14
N PHE A 181 0.23 9.38 4.01
CA PHE A 181 -0.21 8.02 3.70
C PHE A 181 -1.74 7.89 3.68
N SER A 182 -2.23 7.14 2.71
CA SER A 182 -3.58 6.60 2.67
C SER A 182 -3.54 5.17 2.13
N HIS A 183 -4.12 4.22 2.85
CA HIS A 183 -4.18 2.81 2.50
C HIS A 183 -5.20 2.52 1.39
N TYR A 184 -6.36 3.17 1.46
CA TYR A 184 -7.53 3.00 0.57
C TYR A 184 -8.21 1.63 0.57
N ASP A 185 -7.74 0.66 1.35
CA ASP A 185 -8.37 -0.67 1.47
C ASP A 185 -8.12 -1.27 2.86
N ILE A 186 -8.09 -0.42 3.87
CA ILE A 186 -7.90 -0.87 5.25
C ILE A 186 -9.22 -1.41 5.80
N HIS A 187 -9.21 -2.68 6.16
CA HIS A 187 -10.33 -3.38 6.79
C HIS A 187 -9.78 -4.53 7.66
N SER A 188 -10.64 -5.18 8.44
CA SER A 188 -10.24 -6.22 9.41
C SER A 188 -9.51 -7.44 8.82
N ASN A 189 -9.52 -7.62 7.49
CA ASN A 189 -8.80 -8.69 6.80
C ASN A 189 -7.40 -8.27 6.29
N ASN A 190 -7.11 -6.97 6.30
CA ASN A 190 -5.81 -6.35 5.95
C ASN A 190 -5.08 -5.83 7.20
N VAL A 191 -5.56 -6.22 8.39
CA VAL A 191 -4.86 -6.05 9.67
C VAL A 191 -4.57 -7.44 10.23
N LEU A 192 -3.30 -7.79 10.35
CA LEU A 192 -2.84 -8.96 11.10
C LEU A 192 -2.64 -8.58 12.56
N VAL A 193 -2.89 -9.52 13.47
CA VAL A 193 -2.75 -9.32 14.92
C VAL A 193 -1.77 -10.34 15.46
N LYS A 194 -0.74 -9.85 16.15
CA LYS A 194 0.28 -10.65 16.84
C LYS A 194 0.04 -10.63 18.35
N LYS A 195 0.53 -11.66 19.04
CA LYS A 195 0.55 -11.70 20.50
C LYS A 195 1.77 -10.95 21.05
N CYS A 196 1.59 -10.33 22.21
CA CYS A 196 2.65 -9.73 23.02
C CYS A 196 2.38 -9.98 24.50
N LYS A 197 3.20 -9.42 25.40
CA LYS A 197 3.01 -9.57 26.85
C LYS A 197 1.66 -8.94 27.27
N PRO A 198 0.76 -9.67 27.96
CA PRO A 198 -0.55 -9.16 28.35
C PRO A 198 -0.52 -7.88 29.20
N ASN A 199 0.39 -7.82 30.17
CA ASN A 199 0.60 -6.66 31.03
C ASN A 199 1.59 -5.68 30.36
N SER A 200 1.17 -5.10 29.24
CA SER A 200 1.92 -4.07 28.54
C SER A 200 1.04 -2.98 27.96
N VAL A 201 1.63 -1.80 27.77
CA VAL A 201 0.97 -0.60 27.26
C VAL A 201 1.84 0.02 26.18
N PHE A 202 1.20 0.44 25.10
CA PHE A 202 1.83 1.23 24.05
C PHE A 202 1.55 2.71 24.34
N PHE A 203 2.62 3.48 24.51
CA PHE A 203 2.59 4.91 24.78
C PHE A 203 3.04 5.66 23.53
N TYR A 204 2.09 6.31 22.86
CA TYR A 204 2.34 7.09 21.64
C TYR A 204 2.52 8.55 22.03
N ILE A 205 3.65 9.13 21.66
CA ILE A 205 3.91 10.57 21.75
C ILE A 205 3.89 11.09 20.31
N LEU A 206 2.78 11.69 19.90
CA LEU A 206 2.66 12.27 18.57
C LEU A 206 3.28 13.68 18.56
N ASP A 207 2.96 14.46 19.59
CA ASP A 207 3.60 15.74 19.93
C ASP A 207 3.44 16.03 21.43
N GLU A 208 3.80 17.25 21.86
CA GLU A 208 3.76 17.70 23.27
C GLU A 208 2.35 17.69 23.89
N THR A 209 1.31 17.72 23.07
CA THR A 209 -0.09 17.82 23.51
C THR A 209 -0.91 16.58 23.18
N ARG A 210 -0.48 15.78 22.21
CA ARG A 210 -1.16 14.57 21.74
C ARG A 210 -0.36 13.34 22.14
N THR A 211 -0.71 12.82 23.30
CA THR A 211 -0.05 11.65 23.90
C THR A 211 -1.10 10.64 24.36
N TYR A 212 -0.88 9.35 24.07
CA TYR A 212 -1.91 8.32 24.23
C TYR A 212 -1.32 7.04 24.80
N MET A 213 -1.91 6.53 25.89
CA MET A 213 -1.56 5.22 26.47
C MET A 213 -2.62 4.19 26.11
N VAL A 214 -2.28 3.24 25.24
CA VAL A 214 -3.20 2.19 24.79
C VAL A 214 -2.73 0.84 25.35
N PRO A 215 -3.49 0.20 26.25
CA PRO A 215 -3.14 -1.12 26.77
C PRO A 215 -3.22 -2.17 25.67
N THR A 216 -2.21 -3.03 25.54
CA THR A 216 -2.16 -4.02 24.45
C THR A 216 -3.09 -5.20 24.71
N TYR A 217 -3.35 -5.51 25.99
CA TYR A 217 -3.99 -6.75 26.44
C TYR A 217 -3.34 -8.01 25.84
N GLY A 218 -2.06 -7.93 25.47
CA GLY A 218 -1.33 -9.02 24.85
C GLY A 218 -1.52 -9.14 23.34
N TYR A 219 -2.02 -8.09 22.68
CA TYR A 219 -2.21 -8.06 21.22
C TYR A 219 -1.80 -6.71 20.61
N TYR A 220 -1.23 -6.76 19.40
CA TYR A 220 -0.95 -5.56 18.60
C TYR A 220 -1.18 -5.80 17.10
N PRO A 221 -1.56 -4.77 16.33
CA PRO A 221 -1.80 -4.88 14.90
C PRO A 221 -0.55 -4.65 14.04
N THR A 222 -0.55 -5.29 12.88
CA THR A 222 0.31 -5.01 11.73
C THR A 222 -0.55 -4.92 10.46
N ILE A 223 -0.50 -3.79 9.77
CA ILE A 223 -1.25 -3.48 8.55
C ILE A 223 -0.50 -4.05 7.34
N ILE A 224 -1.24 -4.64 6.39
CA ILE A 224 -0.73 -5.33 5.20
C ILE A 224 -1.53 -4.94 3.94
N ASP A 225 -1.01 -5.32 2.76
CA ASP A 225 -1.66 -5.23 1.44
C ASP A 225 -1.87 -3.79 0.93
N PHE A 226 -0.79 -3.20 0.43
CA PHE A 226 -0.75 -1.77 0.06
C PHE A 226 -0.99 -1.52 -1.44
N GLY A 227 -1.64 -2.47 -2.12
CA GLY A 227 -1.82 -2.42 -3.58
C GLY A 227 -2.63 -1.22 -4.09
N PHE A 228 -3.48 -0.63 -3.23
CA PHE A 228 -4.24 0.58 -3.53
C PHE A 228 -3.75 1.83 -2.80
N SER A 229 -2.68 1.71 -2.03
CA SER A 229 -2.24 2.77 -1.14
C SER A 229 -1.48 3.85 -1.88
N PHE A 230 -1.36 5.01 -1.24
CA PHE A 230 -0.58 6.15 -1.67
C PHE A 230 0.19 6.72 -0.47
N ASN A 231 1.40 7.22 -0.70
CA ASN A 231 2.07 8.17 0.17
C ASN A 231 3.02 9.05 -0.65
N LYS A 232 3.70 10.01 -0.02
CA LYS A 232 4.63 10.92 -0.68
C LYS A 232 5.81 10.23 -1.39
N ASN A 233 6.13 8.97 -1.08
CA ASN A 233 7.17 8.23 -1.83
C ASN A 233 6.72 7.87 -3.24
N CYS A 234 5.42 7.94 -3.55
CA CYS A 234 4.89 7.86 -4.90
C CYS A 234 5.13 9.14 -5.73
N ASP A 235 5.48 10.27 -5.10
CA ASP A 235 5.73 11.53 -5.81
C ASP A 235 6.93 11.38 -6.76
N ASN A 236 6.85 12.01 -7.93
CA ASN A 236 7.82 11.91 -9.02
C ASN A 236 8.00 10.49 -9.59
N ARG A 237 7.07 9.58 -9.29
CA ARG A 237 6.98 8.26 -9.93
C ARG A 237 5.80 8.20 -10.88
N SER A 238 5.79 7.20 -11.74
CA SER A 238 4.64 6.92 -12.60
C SER A 238 3.40 6.56 -11.77
N LEU A 239 2.21 6.85 -12.30
CA LEU A 239 0.91 6.46 -11.74
C LEU A 239 0.68 4.95 -11.92
N TYR A 240 1.28 4.17 -11.04
CA TYR A 240 1.21 2.71 -11.07
C TYR A 240 -0.07 2.13 -10.46
N GLY A 241 -0.66 2.81 -9.47
CA GLY A 241 -1.87 2.35 -8.78
C GLY A 241 -3.13 2.50 -9.64
N ALA A 242 -3.92 1.44 -9.77
CA ALA A 242 -5.09 1.40 -10.66
C ALA A 242 -6.15 2.45 -10.30
N LEU A 243 -6.77 3.04 -11.33
CA LEU A 243 -7.87 4.00 -11.19
C LEU A 243 -9.26 3.37 -11.38
N ALA A 244 -9.34 2.04 -11.34
CA ALA A 244 -10.56 1.26 -11.60
C ALA A 244 -11.59 1.30 -10.46
N HIS A 245 -11.22 1.80 -9.28
CA HIS A 245 -12.06 1.80 -8.07
C HIS A 245 -12.28 3.20 -7.48
N THR A 246 -12.06 4.25 -8.28
CA THR A 246 -12.23 5.64 -7.83
C THR A 246 -13.69 6.00 -7.55
N ASP A 247 -14.64 5.29 -8.18
CA ASP A 247 -16.08 5.39 -7.96
C ASP A 247 -16.49 4.96 -6.55
N ILE A 248 -15.85 3.91 -6.01
CA ILE A 248 -16.05 3.45 -4.62
C ILE A 248 -15.11 4.11 -3.60
N GLY A 249 -14.32 5.09 -4.06
CA GLY A 249 -13.55 6.00 -3.20
C GLY A 249 -12.06 5.65 -3.02
N PHE A 250 -11.51 4.70 -3.79
CA PHE A 250 -10.08 4.36 -3.75
C PHE A 250 -9.30 5.30 -4.67
N ILE A 251 -8.37 6.08 -4.11
CA ILE A 251 -7.70 7.17 -4.84
C ILE A 251 -6.17 7.04 -4.73
N THR A 252 -5.62 6.09 -5.46
CA THR A 252 -4.20 5.71 -5.53
C THR A 252 -3.20 6.80 -5.98
N ALA A 253 -3.64 8.05 -6.12
CA ALA A 253 -2.87 9.16 -6.69
C ALA A 253 -2.69 10.35 -5.73
N THR A 254 -3.30 10.31 -4.55
CA THR A 254 -3.26 11.42 -3.58
C THR A 254 -3.51 10.91 -2.18
N HIS A 255 -3.21 11.74 -1.20
CA HIS A 255 -3.61 11.54 0.20
C HIS A 255 -5.08 11.91 0.43
N ASP A 256 -5.77 11.13 1.27
CA ASP A 256 -7.10 11.39 1.80
C ASP A 256 -7.14 11.05 3.30
N GLN A 257 -7.13 12.10 4.14
CA GLN A 257 -7.06 12.00 5.59
C GLN A 257 -8.24 11.27 6.26
N HIS A 258 -9.33 10.98 5.55
CA HIS A 258 -10.52 10.32 6.11
C HIS A 258 -10.75 8.92 5.55
N ALA A 259 -10.13 8.56 4.42
CA ALA A 259 -10.43 7.32 3.72
C ALA A 259 -10.24 6.09 4.61
N ASP A 260 -9.12 6.05 5.32
CA ASP A 260 -8.70 4.86 6.06
C ASP A 260 -9.50 4.66 7.35
N ALA A 261 -9.63 5.70 8.17
CA ALA A 261 -10.50 5.67 9.34
C ALA A 261 -11.95 5.31 8.97
N LYS A 262 -12.45 5.79 7.82
CA LYS A 262 -13.78 5.45 7.31
C LYS A 262 -13.87 3.96 7.01
N LEU A 263 -13.05 3.44 6.09
CA LEU A 263 -13.07 2.04 5.65
C LEU A 263 -12.87 1.06 6.82
N PHE A 264 -11.92 1.38 7.71
CA PHE A 264 -11.60 0.52 8.84
C PHE A 264 -12.71 0.50 9.90
N LEU A 265 -13.23 1.65 10.30
CA LEU A 265 -14.19 1.73 11.39
C LEU A 265 -15.58 1.24 10.99
N THR A 266 -16.04 1.50 9.76
CA THR A 266 -17.33 0.99 9.28
C THR A 266 -17.30 -0.55 9.21
N SER A 267 -16.24 -1.12 8.63
CA SER A 267 -16.06 -2.58 8.54
C SER A 267 -15.96 -3.26 9.91
N VAL A 268 -15.05 -2.80 10.78
CA VAL A 268 -14.88 -3.39 12.12
C VAL A 268 -16.14 -3.22 12.97
N SER A 269 -16.80 -2.05 12.92
CA SER A 269 -18.03 -1.83 13.72
C SER A 269 -19.21 -2.68 13.25
N HIS A 270 -19.34 -2.89 11.93
CA HIS A 270 -20.33 -3.80 11.36
C HIS A 270 -20.07 -5.24 11.85
N GLU A 271 -18.84 -5.72 11.74
CA GLU A 271 -18.44 -7.06 12.14
C GLU A 271 -18.59 -7.29 13.66
N MET A 272 -18.20 -6.32 14.49
CA MET A 272 -18.40 -6.39 15.94
C MET A 272 -19.89 -6.46 16.29
N LYS A 273 -20.75 -5.66 15.65
CA LYS A 273 -22.21 -5.74 15.84
C LYS A 273 -22.74 -7.13 15.46
N LYS A 274 -22.22 -7.70 14.37
CA LYS A 274 -22.65 -9.01 13.86
C LYS A 274 -22.23 -10.17 14.78
N TYR A 275 -20.98 -10.18 15.23
CA TYR A 275 -20.39 -11.33 15.92
C TYR A 275 -20.33 -11.20 17.44
N LYS A 276 -20.07 -10.01 18.02
CA LYS A 276 -19.95 -9.83 19.47
C LYS A 276 -21.28 -9.60 20.18
N LYS A 277 -22.17 -8.80 19.58
CA LYS A 277 -23.52 -8.49 20.10
C LYS A 277 -23.58 -7.94 21.54
N THR A 278 -22.47 -7.43 22.08
CA THR A 278 -22.38 -6.85 23.43
C THR A 278 -22.83 -5.37 23.46
N PRO A 279 -23.11 -4.79 24.65
CA PRO A 279 -23.37 -3.36 24.77
C PRO A 279 -22.28 -2.47 24.16
N GLU A 280 -21.01 -2.85 24.33
CA GLU A 280 -19.84 -2.13 23.79
C GLU A 280 -19.87 -2.15 22.25
N SER A 281 -20.13 -3.31 21.64
CA SER A 281 -20.24 -3.42 20.18
C SER A 281 -21.39 -2.57 19.61
N LYS A 282 -22.52 -2.49 20.31
CA LYS A 282 -23.66 -1.64 19.94
C LYS A 282 -23.33 -0.17 20.09
N ARG A 283 -22.65 0.22 21.19
CA ARG A 283 -22.20 1.59 21.44
C ARG A 283 -21.19 2.03 20.37
N PHE A 284 -20.23 1.18 20.04
CA PHE A 284 -19.25 1.44 18.98
C PHE A 284 -19.94 1.63 17.63
N ARG A 285 -20.84 0.72 17.23
CA ARG A 285 -21.59 0.88 15.98
C ARG A 285 -22.41 2.17 15.94
N LYS A 286 -23.08 2.52 17.04
CA LYS A 286 -23.86 3.76 17.13
C LYS A 286 -22.96 4.98 16.96
N LEU A 287 -21.79 5.00 17.61
CA LEU A 287 -20.80 6.06 17.46
C LEU A 287 -20.36 6.21 16.00
N ILE A 288 -19.91 5.12 15.36
CA ILE A 288 -19.45 5.17 13.96
C ILE A 288 -20.56 5.58 12.99
N SER A 289 -21.78 5.08 13.20
CA SER A 289 -22.94 5.48 12.40
C SER A 289 -23.24 6.97 12.54
N ASN A 290 -23.04 7.55 13.73
CA ASN A 290 -23.23 8.99 13.95
C ASN A 290 -22.10 9.84 13.32
N VAL A 291 -20.83 9.40 13.44
CA VAL A 291 -19.67 10.10 12.85
C VAL A 291 -19.85 10.27 11.35
N TYR A 292 -20.30 9.21 10.67
CA TYR A 292 -20.47 9.19 9.21
C TYR A 292 -21.92 9.36 8.74
N ALA A 293 -22.85 9.77 9.62
CA ALA A 293 -24.29 9.84 9.31
C ALA A 293 -24.62 10.73 8.10
N LYS A 294 -23.78 11.73 7.82
CA LYS A 294 -23.96 12.68 6.72
C LYS A 294 -23.10 12.38 5.50
N CYS A 295 -22.28 11.32 5.55
CA CYS A 295 -21.46 10.90 4.43
C CYS A 295 -22.25 9.93 3.55
N LYS A 296 -22.10 10.05 2.23
CA LYS A 296 -22.68 9.11 1.26
C LYS A 296 -21.78 7.87 1.14
N ILE A 297 -21.91 6.96 2.08
CA ILE A 297 -21.06 5.77 2.18
C ILE A 297 -21.89 4.55 2.57
N ASP A 298 -21.47 3.37 2.13
CA ASP A 298 -21.95 2.12 2.69
C ASP A 298 -21.40 1.97 4.12
N LEU A 299 -22.28 1.97 5.12
CA LEU A 299 -21.88 1.83 6.51
C LEU A 299 -21.40 0.40 6.88
N GLU A 300 -21.49 -0.59 5.99
CA GLU A 300 -20.96 -1.94 6.23
C GLU A 300 -19.48 -2.07 5.88
N CYS A 301 -19.01 -1.39 4.83
CA CYS A 301 -17.64 -1.49 4.33
C CYS A 301 -16.90 -0.15 4.20
N GLY A 302 -17.62 0.97 4.27
CA GLY A 302 -17.08 2.33 4.14
C GLY A 302 -16.84 2.76 2.70
N TRP A 303 -17.23 1.98 1.70
CA TRP A 303 -17.15 2.39 0.29
C TRP A 303 -18.01 3.62 0.04
N ASP A 304 -17.56 4.50 -0.85
CA ASP A 304 -18.36 5.63 -1.29
C ASP A 304 -19.61 5.12 -2.01
N ASP A 305 -20.78 5.62 -1.63
CA ASP A 305 -22.05 5.30 -2.27
C ASP A 305 -22.36 6.34 -3.35
N ARG A 306 -21.85 6.07 -4.55
CA ARG A 306 -21.95 6.96 -5.73
C ARG A 306 -22.44 6.16 -6.94
N GLU A 307 -23.59 5.49 -6.81
CA GLU A 307 -24.16 4.55 -7.80
C GLU A 307 -24.22 5.08 -9.25
N ASP A 308 -24.30 6.41 -9.44
CA ASP A 308 -24.37 7.03 -10.77
C ASP A 308 -22.98 7.28 -11.43
N GLU A 309 -21.88 7.00 -10.74
CA GLU A 309 -20.54 7.35 -11.19
C GLU A 309 -19.73 6.15 -11.66
N ARG A 310 -19.01 6.33 -12.77
CA ARG A 310 -18.04 5.35 -13.26
C ARG A 310 -16.65 5.72 -12.77
N SER A 311 -15.78 4.71 -12.68
CA SER A 311 -14.38 4.93 -12.33
C SER A 311 -13.67 5.82 -13.37
N ILE A 312 -12.55 6.43 -12.99
CA ILE A 312 -11.75 7.22 -13.94
C ILE A 312 -11.23 6.31 -15.06
N SER A 313 -10.87 5.05 -14.74
CA SER A 313 -10.47 4.05 -15.73
C SER A 313 -11.59 3.75 -16.75
N ASP A 314 -12.84 3.58 -16.30
CA ASP A 314 -13.99 3.37 -17.20
C ASP A 314 -14.23 4.56 -18.13
N HIS A 315 -14.02 5.76 -17.61
CA HIS A 315 -14.15 6.98 -18.38
C HIS A 315 -13.07 7.10 -19.46
N LEU A 316 -11.81 6.77 -19.15
CA LEU A 316 -10.72 6.68 -20.12
C LEU A 316 -11.02 5.62 -21.18
N LEU A 317 -11.42 4.41 -20.76
CA LEU A 317 -11.77 3.33 -21.67
C LEU A 317 -12.91 3.74 -22.60
N LYS A 318 -13.95 4.41 -22.09
CA LYS A 318 -15.07 4.90 -22.92
C LYS A 318 -14.57 5.82 -24.04
N ARG A 319 -13.63 6.73 -23.76
CA ARG A 319 -13.06 7.66 -24.75
C ARG A 319 -12.24 6.92 -25.80
N MET A 320 -11.45 5.92 -25.39
CA MET A 320 -10.60 5.15 -26.32
C MET A 320 -11.34 4.01 -27.05
N SER A 321 -12.55 3.65 -26.58
CA SER A 321 -13.29 2.45 -27.01
C SER A 321 -13.53 2.34 -28.51
N ALA A 322 -13.78 3.46 -29.21
CA ALA A 322 -13.99 3.46 -30.65
C ALA A 322 -12.74 2.99 -31.41
N GLN A 323 -11.55 3.40 -30.95
CA GLN A 323 -10.29 2.97 -31.52
C GLN A 323 -9.93 1.55 -31.12
N PHE A 324 -10.18 1.18 -29.85
CA PHE A 324 -9.89 -0.16 -29.34
C PHE A 324 -10.66 -1.24 -30.10
N LYS A 325 -11.87 -0.96 -30.60
CA LYS A 325 -12.64 -1.89 -31.45
C LYS A 325 -11.94 -2.32 -32.75
N ARG A 326 -10.89 -1.62 -33.18
CA ARG A 326 -10.10 -1.95 -34.39
C ARG A 326 -9.11 -3.11 -34.17
N SER A 327 -8.92 -3.55 -32.92
CA SER A 327 -8.06 -4.66 -32.51
C SER A 327 -8.86 -5.60 -31.61
N ALA A 328 -8.71 -6.91 -31.78
CA ALA A 328 -9.40 -7.89 -30.94
C ALA A 328 -8.84 -7.84 -29.51
N PHE A 329 -7.51 -7.83 -29.41
CA PHE A 329 -6.77 -7.69 -28.15
C PHE A 329 -7.20 -6.43 -27.38
N PHE A 330 -7.22 -5.25 -28.02
CA PHE A 330 -7.60 -4.02 -27.33
C PHE A 330 -9.08 -3.97 -26.93
N LYS A 331 -9.95 -4.55 -27.74
CA LYS A 331 -11.39 -4.63 -27.44
C LYS A 331 -11.65 -5.50 -26.22
N GLU A 332 -10.98 -6.65 -26.12
CA GLU A 332 -11.22 -7.64 -25.06
C GLU A 332 -10.49 -7.28 -23.76
N GLN A 333 -9.30 -6.67 -23.86
CA GLN A 333 -8.45 -6.38 -22.71
C GLN A 333 -8.48 -4.90 -22.25
N GLY A 334 -9.48 -4.13 -22.70
CA GLY A 334 -9.50 -2.67 -22.59
C GLY A 334 -9.22 -2.10 -21.19
N HIS A 335 -9.79 -2.68 -20.13
CA HIS A 335 -9.55 -2.23 -18.75
C HIS A 335 -8.08 -2.43 -18.33
N HIS A 336 -7.52 -3.62 -18.57
CA HIS A 336 -6.11 -3.91 -18.25
C HIS A 336 -5.14 -3.03 -19.05
N ILE A 337 -5.49 -2.72 -20.30
CA ILE A 337 -4.70 -1.80 -21.13
C ILE A 337 -4.72 -0.39 -20.57
N VAL A 338 -5.88 0.11 -20.11
CA VAL A 338 -5.97 1.42 -19.46
C VAL A 338 -5.08 1.49 -18.22
N ASP A 339 -5.12 0.45 -17.38
CA ASP A 339 -4.28 0.33 -16.17
C ASP A 339 -2.78 0.31 -16.50
N ILE A 340 -2.38 -0.26 -17.65
CA ILE A 340 -0.98 -0.19 -18.12
C ILE A 340 -0.66 1.21 -18.64
N LEU A 341 -1.53 1.80 -19.46
CA LEU A 341 -1.28 3.09 -20.11
C LEU A 341 -1.22 4.26 -19.11
N GLN A 342 -1.95 4.20 -18.00
CA GLN A 342 -1.87 5.24 -16.96
C GLN A 342 -0.47 5.34 -16.33
N ALA A 343 0.36 4.29 -16.36
CA ALA A 343 1.74 4.36 -15.88
C ALA A 343 2.63 5.27 -16.75
N LEU A 344 2.14 5.72 -17.91
CA LEU A 344 2.77 6.79 -18.66
C LEU A 344 2.64 8.14 -17.96
N VAL A 345 1.79 8.31 -16.95
CA VAL A 345 1.60 9.59 -16.25
C VAL A 345 2.50 9.66 -15.04
N ASP A 346 3.11 10.81 -14.78
CA ASP A 346 3.92 11.05 -13.57
C ASP A 346 3.06 11.68 -12.47
N LEU A 347 3.31 11.33 -11.22
CA LEU A 347 2.71 11.95 -10.03
C LEU A 347 3.57 13.11 -9.50
N PRO A 348 2.97 14.12 -8.87
CA PRO A 348 1.53 14.34 -8.72
C PRO A 348 0.87 14.74 -10.05
N LEU A 349 -0.43 14.46 -10.20
CA LEU A 349 -1.18 14.83 -11.40
C LEU A 349 -1.19 16.36 -11.58
N THR A 350 -0.88 16.83 -12.79
CA THR A 350 -0.91 18.25 -13.15
C THR A 350 -1.66 18.50 -14.47
N THR A 351 -2.03 19.76 -14.74
CA THR A 351 -2.49 20.12 -16.08
C THR A 351 -1.32 20.25 -17.04
N ARG A 352 -1.47 19.66 -18.23
CA ARG A 352 -0.50 19.66 -19.32
C ARG A 352 -1.07 20.42 -20.52
N HIS A 353 -0.24 21.24 -21.15
CA HIS A 353 -0.58 21.82 -22.44
C HIS A 353 -0.46 20.78 -23.54
N THR A 354 -1.57 20.50 -24.22
CA THR A 354 -1.63 19.64 -25.41
C THR A 354 -2.83 20.01 -26.26
N THR A 355 -2.70 19.88 -27.58
CA THR A 355 -3.80 19.94 -28.56
C THR A 355 -4.26 18.55 -28.99
N ASP A 356 -3.55 17.51 -28.58
CA ASP A 356 -3.85 16.12 -28.90
C ASP A 356 -5.10 15.65 -28.14
N THR A 357 -5.81 14.67 -28.71
CA THR A 357 -6.94 14.02 -28.05
C THR A 357 -6.60 12.58 -27.64
N LEU A 358 -7.32 12.04 -26.64
CA LEU A 358 -7.21 10.63 -26.25
C LEU A 358 -7.54 9.72 -27.43
N GLU A 359 -8.56 10.08 -28.21
CA GLU A 359 -9.02 9.34 -29.38
C GLU A 359 -7.95 9.25 -30.48
N ASP A 360 -7.32 10.36 -30.84
CA ASP A 360 -6.32 10.39 -31.91
C ASP A 360 -5.09 9.57 -31.52
N MET A 361 -4.61 9.75 -30.28
CA MET A 361 -3.45 9.03 -29.77
C MET A 361 -3.73 7.53 -29.60
N ALA A 362 -4.91 7.16 -29.07
CA ALA A 362 -5.31 5.75 -29.02
C ALA A 362 -5.40 5.13 -30.42
N GLY A 363 -5.85 5.90 -31.42
CA GLY A 363 -5.90 5.46 -32.81
C GLY A 363 -4.53 5.14 -33.39
N ILE A 364 -3.51 5.96 -33.08
CA ILE A 364 -2.12 5.71 -33.50
C ILE A 364 -1.54 4.50 -32.76
N LEU A 365 -1.72 4.43 -31.43
CA LEU A 365 -1.27 3.30 -30.61
C LEU A 365 -1.80 1.97 -31.16
N VAL A 366 -3.12 1.87 -31.36
CA VAL A 366 -3.75 0.64 -31.87
C VAL A 366 -3.22 0.32 -33.27
N THR A 367 -3.02 1.32 -34.13
CA THR A 367 -2.52 1.09 -35.50
C THR A 367 -1.09 0.52 -35.51
N GLU A 368 -0.21 1.04 -34.67
CA GLU A 368 1.17 0.55 -34.59
C GLU A 368 1.24 -0.80 -33.86
N PHE A 369 0.47 -0.98 -32.79
CA PHE A 369 0.45 -2.24 -32.02
C PHE A 369 -0.22 -3.40 -32.79
N LEU A 370 -1.20 -3.14 -33.65
CA LEU A 370 -1.81 -4.15 -34.53
C LEU A 370 -0.78 -4.90 -35.39
N LYS A 371 0.38 -4.29 -35.64
CA LYS A 371 1.47 -4.92 -36.38
C LYS A 371 2.20 -5.99 -35.55
N ILE A 372 2.15 -5.90 -34.23
CA ILE A 372 2.60 -6.93 -33.29
C ILE A 372 1.52 -8.01 -33.17
N GLU A 373 0.27 -7.60 -32.92
CA GLU A 373 -0.87 -8.52 -32.74
C GLU A 373 -1.08 -9.46 -33.94
N LYS A 374 -0.81 -8.99 -35.17
CA LYS A 374 -0.88 -9.83 -36.38
C LYS A 374 0.15 -10.95 -36.41
N GLU A 375 1.30 -10.77 -35.77
CA GLU A 375 2.37 -11.76 -35.71
C GLU A 375 2.25 -12.64 -34.44
N ILE A 376 1.56 -12.15 -33.41
CA ILE A 376 1.45 -12.80 -32.10
C ILE A 376 -0.03 -12.88 -31.69
N SER A 377 -0.62 -14.06 -31.82
CA SER A 377 -2.05 -14.29 -31.55
C SER A 377 -2.40 -14.48 -30.06
N ASN A 378 -1.40 -14.59 -29.18
CA ASN A 378 -1.64 -14.86 -27.76
C ASN A 378 -1.79 -13.55 -26.96
N ASP A 379 -2.98 -13.30 -26.43
CA ASP A 379 -3.33 -12.11 -25.63
C ASP A 379 -2.44 -11.89 -24.41
N PHE A 380 -2.03 -12.96 -23.73
CA PHE A 380 -1.15 -12.83 -22.57
C PHE A 380 0.23 -12.31 -22.98
N TYR A 381 0.76 -12.77 -24.12
CA TYR A 381 2.02 -12.27 -24.68
C TYR A 381 1.88 -10.84 -25.24
N ASN A 382 0.76 -10.52 -25.88
CA ASN A 382 0.48 -9.15 -26.31
C ASN A 382 0.42 -8.19 -25.11
N MET A 383 -0.22 -8.59 -24.01
CA MET A 383 -0.24 -7.81 -22.78
C MET A 383 1.16 -7.62 -22.18
N TYR A 384 1.96 -8.69 -22.17
CA TYR A 384 3.35 -8.64 -21.69
C TYR A 384 4.21 -7.67 -22.52
N ILE A 385 4.08 -7.72 -23.85
CA ILE A 385 4.78 -6.80 -24.76
C ILE A 385 4.30 -5.36 -24.55
N LEU A 386 3.00 -5.13 -24.40
CA LEU A 386 2.46 -3.79 -24.17
C LEU A 386 2.98 -3.18 -22.86
N LYS A 387 3.03 -3.96 -21.77
CA LYS A 387 3.66 -3.53 -20.50
C LYS A 387 5.12 -3.13 -20.72
N SER A 388 5.89 -3.95 -21.43
CA SER A 388 7.30 -3.67 -21.75
C SER A 388 7.48 -2.41 -22.61
N ILE A 389 6.59 -2.18 -23.57
CA ILE A 389 6.54 -0.95 -24.37
C ILE A 389 6.33 0.27 -23.48
N VAL A 390 5.36 0.23 -22.56
CA VAL A 390 5.11 1.34 -21.63
C VAL A 390 6.30 1.56 -20.70
N GLU A 391 6.89 0.50 -20.13
CA GLU A 391 8.10 0.59 -19.32
C GLU A 391 9.25 1.26 -20.08
N SER A 392 9.49 0.84 -21.32
CA SER A 392 10.56 1.40 -22.15
C SER A 392 10.28 2.85 -22.54
N CYS A 393 9.02 3.22 -22.79
CA CYS A 393 8.61 4.60 -23.01
C CYS A 393 8.92 5.49 -21.80
N VAL A 394 8.62 5.02 -20.58
CA VAL A 394 8.92 5.75 -19.35
C VAL A 394 10.43 5.93 -19.18
N ARG A 395 11.24 4.87 -19.33
CA ARG A 395 12.70 4.93 -19.21
C ARG A 395 13.35 5.88 -20.22
N ASN A 396 12.87 5.89 -21.46
CA ASN A 396 13.47 6.66 -22.56
C ASN A 396 12.87 8.05 -22.77
N ARG A 397 11.91 8.48 -21.93
CA ARG A 397 11.24 9.78 -22.00
C ARG A 397 12.23 10.95 -22.06
N SER A 398 13.17 11.00 -21.12
CA SER A 398 14.11 12.11 -20.97
C SER A 398 15.05 12.23 -22.16
N LEU A 399 15.45 11.10 -22.75
CA LEU A 399 16.26 11.03 -23.96
C LEU A 399 15.48 11.51 -25.19
N TYR A 400 14.21 11.12 -25.33
CA TYR A 400 13.39 11.45 -26.49
C TYR A 400 13.04 12.95 -26.58
N ILE A 401 12.76 13.58 -25.44
CA ILE A 401 12.35 14.99 -25.38
C ILE A 401 13.48 15.92 -25.84
N LYS A 402 14.74 15.61 -25.49
CA LYS A 402 15.91 16.40 -25.88
C LYS A 402 16.30 16.09 -27.32
N LYS A 403 16.49 17.13 -28.13
CA LYS A 403 16.77 16.98 -29.58
C LYS A 403 18.06 16.19 -29.82
N GLU A 404 19.06 16.41 -28.97
CA GLU A 404 20.41 15.84 -29.07
C GLU A 404 20.45 14.34 -28.79
N THR A 405 19.54 13.84 -27.95
CA THR A 405 19.50 12.43 -27.53
C THR A 405 18.28 11.68 -28.09
N ARG A 406 17.50 12.32 -28.97
CA ARG A 406 16.24 11.76 -29.46
C ARG A 406 16.42 10.44 -30.19
N GLU A 407 17.39 10.40 -31.11
CA GLU A 407 17.70 9.18 -31.87
C GLU A 407 18.11 8.04 -30.95
N THR A 408 18.91 8.32 -29.92
CA THR A 408 19.26 7.35 -28.87
C THR A 408 18.03 6.85 -28.12
N GLY A 409 17.12 7.75 -27.73
CA GLY A 409 15.87 7.38 -27.07
C GLY A 409 14.98 6.45 -27.93
N VAL A 410 14.87 6.74 -29.23
CA VAL A 410 14.14 5.88 -30.19
C VAL A 410 14.85 4.53 -30.38
N ALA A 411 16.17 4.52 -30.51
CA ALA A 411 16.95 3.30 -30.68
C ALA A 411 16.84 2.38 -29.46
N ASN A 412 16.94 2.92 -28.25
CA ASN A 412 16.76 2.19 -27.00
C ASN A 412 15.33 1.64 -26.87
N PHE A 413 14.32 2.46 -27.18
CA PHE A 413 12.92 2.03 -27.14
C PHE A 413 12.63 0.86 -28.08
N LYS A 414 13.15 0.94 -29.31
CA LYS A 414 13.10 -0.16 -30.28
C LYS A 414 13.81 -1.40 -29.76
N HIS A 415 15.04 -1.25 -29.26
CA HIS A 415 15.85 -2.35 -28.76
C HIS A 415 15.17 -3.09 -27.60
N ASP A 416 14.69 -2.36 -26.60
CA ASP A 416 13.97 -2.90 -25.44
C ASP A 416 12.74 -3.71 -25.88
N THR A 417 11.95 -3.16 -26.80
CA THR A 417 10.71 -3.80 -27.26
C THR A 417 11.01 -5.07 -28.06
N LEU A 418 11.96 -5.02 -28.99
CA LEU A 418 12.35 -6.20 -29.78
C LEU A 418 12.96 -7.30 -28.90
N ARG A 419 13.83 -6.93 -27.94
CA ARG A 419 14.38 -7.87 -26.96
C ARG A 419 13.27 -8.57 -26.15
N CYS A 420 12.22 -7.84 -25.78
CA CYS A 420 11.06 -8.44 -25.10
C CYS A 420 10.31 -9.41 -26.02
N ILE A 421 10.05 -9.05 -27.27
CA ILE A 421 9.41 -9.93 -28.25
C ILE A 421 10.24 -11.20 -28.48
N ASP A 422 11.55 -11.06 -28.70
CA ASP A 422 12.47 -12.18 -28.95
C ASP A 422 12.55 -13.14 -27.76
N SER A 423 12.27 -12.67 -26.55
CA SER A 423 12.25 -13.50 -25.34
C SER A 423 11.08 -14.48 -25.27
N ILE A 424 9.98 -14.20 -26.01
CA ILE A 424 8.75 -14.99 -25.98
C ILE A 424 8.40 -15.64 -27.31
N VAL A 425 8.77 -15.04 -28.45
CA VAL A 425 8.44 -15.53 -29.80
C VAL A 425 9.69 -15.48 -30.68
N LYS A 426 10.01 -16.61 -31.31
CA LYS A 426 11.15 -16.70 -32.25
C LYS A 426 10.74 -16.16 -33.63
N PHE A 427 11.69 -15.51 -34.31
CA PHE A 427 11.54 -15.04 -35.70
C PHE A 427 10.41 -14.01 -35.92
N CYS A 428 10.02 -13.25 -34.90
CA CYS A 428 9.02 -12.19 -35.02
C CYS A 428 9.71 -10.83 -35.27
N ASN A 429 9.36 -10.15 -36.37
CA ASN A 429 9.94 -8.85 -36.71
C ASN A 429 8.86 -7.88 -37.21
N PRO A 430 8.04 -7.32 -36.32
CA PRO A 430 6.92 -6.47 -36.69
C PRO A 430 7.41 -5.14 -37.29
N LYS A 431 6.79 -4.71 -38.40
CA LYS A 431 7.17 -3.49 -39.15
C LYS A 431 6.61 -2.21 -38.52
N ILE A 432 7.08 -1.87 -37.32
CA ILE A 432 6.59 -0.73 -36.52
C ILE A 432 7.34 0.55 -36.87
N ASN A 433 6.64 1.68 -36.86
CA ASN A 433 7.28 2.99 -36.82
C ASN A 433 7.56 3.36 -35.36
N TRP A 434 8.78 3.06 -34.91
CA TRP A 434 9.19 3.16 -33.51
C TRP A 434 9.14 4.58 -32.95
N GLU A 435 9.58 5.58 -33.73
CA GLU A 435 9.51 6.98 -33.32
C GLU A 435 8.05 7.44 -33.19
N LYS A 436 7.19 7.08 -34.17
CA LYS A 436 5.77 7.42 -34.12
C LYS A 436 5.09 6.79 -32.91
N LEU A 437 5.39 5.53 -32.60
CA LEU A 437 4.83 4.86 -31.43
C LEU A 437 5.30 5.50 -30.12
N LEU A 438 6.59 5.78 -29.98
CA LEU A 438 7.15 6.45 -28.79
C LEU A 438 6.56 7.85 -28.60
N CYS A 439 6.54 8.67 -29.65
CA CYS A 439 5.93 10.00 -29.64
C CYS A 439 4.46 9.94 -29.23
N CYS A 440 3.71 9.02 -29.84
CA CYS A 440 2.30 8.79 -29.53
C CYS A 440 2.08 8.48 -28.04
N LEU A 441 2.89 7.60 -27.43
CA LEU A 441 2.75 7.25 -26.01
C LEU A 441 3.02 8.46 -25.10
N LEU A 442 3.98 9.31 -25.46
CA LEU A 442 4.28 10.53 -24.69
C LEU A 442 3.20 11.62 -24.85
N CYS A 443 2.58 11.73 -26.03
CA CYS A 443 1.41 12.60 -26.21
C CYS A 443 0.18 12.02 -25.48
N LEU A 444 -0.04 10.71 -25.57
CA LEU A 444 -1.11 10.01 -24.86
C LEU A 444 -0.99 10.19 -23.34
N SER A 445 0.21 10.14 -22.79
CA SER A 445 0.51 10.45 -21.38
C SER A 445 -0.11 11.79 -20.95
N LYS A 446 0.14 12.88 -21.70
CA LYS A 446 -0.42 14.21 -21.40
C LYS A 446 -1.94 14.22 -21.44
N CYS A 447 -2.53 13.53 -22.41
CA CYS A 447 -3.98 13.41 -22.54
C CYS A 447 -4.61 12.65 -21.37
N ILE A 448 -3.99 11.54 -20.94
CA ILE A 448 -4.42 10.77 -19.77
C ILE A 448 -4.27 11.62 -18.51
N GLU A 449 -3.13 12.28 -18.30
CA GLU A 449 -2.87 13.11 -17.12
C GLU A 449 -3.92 14.22 -16.96
N ASN A 450 -4.19 14.99 -18.02
CA ASN A 450 -5.22 16.02 -18.02
C ASN A 450 -6.59 15.46 -17.63
N TYR A 451 -6.97 14.34 -18.24
CA TYR A 451 -8.26 13.72 -17.99
C TYR A 451 -8.38 13.23 -16.54
N CYS A 452 -7.35 12.55 -16.04
CA CYS A 452 -7.27 12.09 -14.66
C CYS A 452 -7.30 13.26 -13.68
N PHE A 453 -6.53 14.31 -13.93
CA PHE A 453 -6.49 15.52 -13.09
C PHE A 453 -7.87 16.15 -12.95
N ASP A 454 -8.57 16.39 -14.05
CA ASP A 454 -9.90 17.02 -14.04
C ASP A 454 -10.94 16.17 -13.31
N LYS A 455 -10.92 14.85 -13.53
CA LYS A 455 -11.85 13.92 -12.88
C LYS A 455 -11.55 13.79 -11.39
N LEU A 456 -10.28 13.64 -11.03
CA LEU A 456 -9.84 13.53 -9.65
C LEU A 456 -10.17 14.80 -8.87
N LYS A 457 -9.89 15.98 -9.44
CA LYS A 457 -10.23 17.27 -8.82
C LYS A 457 -11.71 17.37 -8.48
N LYS A 458 -12.60 16.94 -9.39
CA LYS A 458 -14.06 16.91 -9.16
C LYS A 458 -14.46 15.89 -8.09
N LEU A 459 -13.83 14.72 -8.07
CA LEU A 459 -14.06 13.70 -7.05
C LEU A 459 -13.67 14.22 -5.65
N LEU A 460 -12.45 14.76 -5.51
CA LEU A 460 -11.96 15.31 -4.25
C LEU A 460 -12.80 16.49 -3.75
N ALA A 461 -13.26 17.37 -4.65
CA ALA A 461 -14.16 18.45 -4.27
C ALA A 461 -15.47 17.93 -3.66
N ARG A 462 -16.01 16.82 -4.18
CA ARG A 462 -17.22 16.19 -3.65
C ARG A 462 -16.98 15.51 -2.31
N LYS A 463 -15.89 14.74 -2.17
CA LYS A 463 -15.50 14.15 -0.88
C LYS A 463 -15.30 15.23 0.19
N ARG A 464 -14.72 16.37 -0.18
CA ARG A 464 -14.58 17.52 0.74
C ARG A 464 -15.93 18.06 1.21
N VAL A 465 -16.96 18.08 0.37
CA VAL A 465 -18.33 18.43 0.81
C VAL A 465 -18.84 17.43 1.84
N ASP A 466 -18.64 16.13 1.61
CA ASP A 466 -19.03 15.08 2.56
C ASP A 466 -18.29 15.26 3.91
N TYR A 467 -16.96 15.46 3.86
CA TYR A 467 -16.12 15.65 5.05
C TYR A 467 -16.44 16.94 5.81
N ASN A 468 -16.74 18.04 5.12
CA ASN A 468 -17.13 19.29 5.77
C ASN A 468 -18.47 19.17 6.53
N ASN A 469 -19.29 18.16 6.22
CA ASN A 469 -20.53 17.91 6.95
C ASN A 469 -20.31 17.04 8.21
N MET A 470 -19.15 16.39 8.34
CA MET A 470 -18.80 15.60 9.52
C MET A 470 -18.59 16.52 10.74
N GLY A 471 -18.99 16.05 11.92
CA GLY A 471 -18.71 16.76 13.16
C GLY A 471 -17.24 16.67 13.61
N LEU A 472 -16.50 15.70 13.07
CA LEU A 472 -15.09 15.42 13.39
C LEU A 472 -14.26 15.58 12.10
N ARG A 473 -13.19 16.37 12.17
CA ARG A 473 -12.47 16.92 11.02
C ARG A 473 -11.31 16.08 10.52
N ASN A 474 -10.84 15.10 11.29
CA ASN A 474 -9.71 14.25 10.93
C ASN A 474 -9.72 12.95 11.76
N THR A 475 -8.80 12.02 11.45
CA THR A 475 -8.66 10.74 12.16
C THR A 475 -8.34 10.91 13.65
N THR A 476 -7.59 11.94 14.04
CA THR A 476 -7.29 12.24 15.47
C THR A 476 -8.56 12.53 16.25
N GLU A 477 -9.40 13.46 15.78
CA GLU A 477 -10.67 13.79 16.44
C GLU A 477 -11.62 12.57 16.51
N ILE A 478 -11.59 11.70 15.48
CA ILE A 478 -12.33 10.43 15.46
C ILE A 478 -11.81 9.47 16.53
N TYR A 479 -10.49 9.31 16.64
CA TYR A 479 -9.85 8.51 17.68
C TYR A 479 -10.25 9.01 19.07
N GLU A 480 -10.18 10.32 19.32
CA GLU A 480 -10.49 10.92 20.61
C GLU A 480 -11.97 10.74 20.97
N ALA A 481 -12.87 10.87 20.00
CA ALA A 481 -14.28 10.56 20.18
C ALA A 481 -14.52 9.09 20.54
N ILE A 482 -13.73 8.17 19.98
CA ILE A 482 -13.75 6.75 20.35
C ILE A 482 -13.23 6.56 21.78
N GLU A 483 -12.10 7.16 22.16
CA GLU A 483 -11.55 7.02 23.53
C GLU A 483 -12.52 7.56 24.58
N ALA A 484 -13.11 8.74 24.33
CA ALA A 484 -14.09 9.35 25.24
C ALA A 484 -15.36 8.51 25.42
N ASN A 485 -15.78 7.79 24.38
CA ASN A 485 -16.98 6.95 24.42
C ASN A 485 -16.72 5.49 24.78
N LEU A 486 -15.51 4.98 24.58
CA LEU A 486 -15.15 3.59 24.80
C LEU A 486 -13.77 3.55 25.46
N PRO A 487 -13.65 4.06 26.71
CA PRO A 487 -12.37 4.24 27.37
C PRO A 487 -11.66 2.90 27.60
N SER A 488 -10.34 2.92 27.53
CA SER A 488 -9.51 1.73 27.78
C SER A 488 -9.41 1.44 29.28
N HIS A 489 -10.08 0.40 29.76
CA HIS A 489 -9.99 -0.02 31.16
C HIS A 489 -8.77 -0.91 31.39
N PHE A 490 -7.75 -0.38 32.05
CA PHE A 490 -6.52 -1.10 32.40
C PHE A 490 -6.03 -0.64 33.76
N VAL A 491 -5.58 -1.60 34.57
CA VAL A 491 -4.99 -1.37 35.88
C VAL A 491 -3.49 -1.57 35.75
N PHE A 492 -2.76 -0.48 35.99
CA PHE A 492 -1.31 -0.48 36.00
C PHE A 492 -0.78 -1.10 37.29
N ASP A 493 0.33 -1.82 37.19
CA ASP A 493 1.08 -2.34 38.32
C ASP A 493 2.60 -2.22 38.07
N LYS A 494 3.39 -2.72 39.02
CA LYS A 494 4.86 -2.68 38.94
C LYS A 494 5.45 -3.57 37.84
N GLU A 495 4.67 -4.51 37.31
CA GLU A 495 5.08 -5.45 36.27
C GLU A 495 4.71 -4.96 34.86
N THR A 496 3.94 -3.87 34.76
CA THR A 496 3.53 -3.26 33.50
C THR A 496 4.75 -2.75 32.74
N ASP A 497 4.91 -3.27 31.52
CA ASP A 497 5.88 -2.76 30.55
C ASP A 497 5.26 -1.65 29.69
N ILE A 498 5.97 -0.55 29.50
CA ILE A 498 5.56 0.54 28.62
C ILE A 498 6.49 0.59 27.42
N TYR A 499 5.93 0.40 26.24
CA TYR A 499 6.63 0.60 24.96
C TYR A 499 6.30 2.00 24.47
N VAL A 500 7.32 2.82 24.30
CA VAL A 500 7.18 4.22 23.90
C VAL A 500 7.45 4.34 22.40
N TRP A 501 6.50 4.95 21.69
CA TRP A 501 6.57 5.29 20.27
C TRP A 501 6.65 6.81 20.17
N ASN A 502 7.86 7.37 20.07
CA ASN A 502 8.09 8.81 20.13
C ASN A 502 8.28 9.40 18.73
N CYS A 503 7.26 10.11 18.23
CA CYS A 503 7.28 10.73 16.90
C CYS A 503 8.12 12.01 16.85
N ILE A 504 8.29 12.69 17.99
CA ILE A 504 9.13 13.90 18.11
C ILE A 504 10.59 13.52 17.96
N GLU A 505 11.03 12.53 18.72
CA GLU A 505 12.42 12.04 18.71
C GLU A 505 12.65 10.98 17.62
N LYS A 506 11.60 10.54 16.93
CA LYS A 506 11.60 9.51 15.90
C LYS A 506 12.24 8.19 16.34
N ARG A 507 12.00 7.77 17.57
CA ARG A 507 12.56 6.53 18.13
C ARG A 507 11.53 5.77 18.95
N SER A 508 11.88 4.53 19.29
CA SER A 508 11.14 3.72 20.25
C SER A 508 12.06 3.15 21.31
N TYR A 509 11.46 2.92 22.48
CA TYR A 509 12.17 2.34 23.62
C TYR A 509 11.17 1.74 24.61
N LYS A 510 11.67 0.91 25.51
CA LYS A 510 10.87 0.27 26.56
C LYS A 510 11.29 0.78 27.92
N ILE A 511 10.31 1.11 28.75
CA ILE A 511 10.53 1.49 30.15
C ILE A 511 9.62 0.70 31.07
N LYS A 512 10.12 0.46 32.29
CA LYS A 512 9.30 -0.06 33.39
C LYS A 512 8.50 1.08 33.99
N LEU A 513 7.23 0.83 34.29
CA LEU A 513 6.40 1.83 34.96
C LEU A 513 6.95 2.15 36.35
N PRO A 514 7.30 3.41 36.66
CA PRO A 514 7.77 3.79 37.99
C PRO A 514 6.66 3.62 39.02
N SER A 515 6.98 3.03 40.19
CA SER A 515 5.96 2.71 41.20
C SER A 515 5.16 3.92 41.69
N LYS A 516 5.77 5.11 41.71
CA LYS A 516 5.10 6.37 42.09
C LYS A 516 4.01 6.82 41.08
N MET A 517 4.07 6.36 39.83
CA MET A 517 3.07 6.71 38.80
C MET A 517 1.87 5.76 38.79
N ILE A 518 1.95 4.60 39.43
CA ILE A 518 0.89 3.58 39.40
C ILE A 518 -0.44 4.15 39.93
N GLY A 519 -0.42 4.80 41.10
CA GLY A 519 -1.62 5.40 41.69
C GLY A 519 -2.21 6.47 40.79
N ALA A 520 -1.39 7.45 40.39
CA ALA A 520 -1.82 8.55 39.53
C ALA A 520 -2.47 8.07 38.21
N LEU A 521 -1.89 7.06 37.54
CA LEU A 521 -2.43 6.54 36.29
C LEU A 521 -3.70 5.70 36.48
N ASN A 522 -3.80 4.95 37.59
CA ASN A 522 -4.99 4.16 37.90
C ASN A 522 -6.17 5.05 38.28
N ASP A 523 -5.92 6.15 38.99
CA ASP A 523 -6.93 7.13 39.42
C ASP A 523 -7.35 8.08 38.30
N ALA A 524 -6.47 8.32 37.31
CA ALA A 524 -6.74 9.19 36.17
C ALA A 524 -7.71 8.57 35.15
N HIS A 525 -8.50 9.43 34.49
CA HIS A 525 -9.32 9.02 33.36
C HIS A 525 -8.42 8.51 32.21
N PRO A 526 -8.79 7.44 31.47
CA PRO A 526 -7.94 6.87 30.43
C PRO A 526 -7.40 7.86 29.39
N TYR A 527 -8.20 8.89 29.07
CA TYR A 527 -7.80 9.99 28.18
C TYR A 527 -6.64 10.85 28.71
N GLU A 528 -6.50 10.99 30.03
CA GLU A 528 -5.49 11.86 30.67
C GLU A 528 -4.17 11.14 30.97
N ARG A 529 -4.16 9.80 30.89
CA ARG A 529 -2.99 8.99 31.28
C ARG A 529 -1.76 9.30 30.45
N GLY A 530 -1.95 9.56 29.15
CA GLY A 530 -0.86 9.93 28.24
C GLY A 530 -0.14 11.18 28.69
N ILE A 531 -0.87 12.27 28.95
CA ILE A 531 -0.27 13.56 29.28
C ILE A 531 0.39 13.52 30.67
N ILE A 532 -0.27 12.90 31.66
CA ILE A 532 0.29 12.71 33.01
C ILE A 532 1.62 11.96 32.94
N PHE A 533 1.69 10.91 32.12
CA PHE A 533 2.91 10.13 31.98
C PHE A 533 3.98 10.87 31.15
N TYR A 534 3.57 11.63 30.13
CA TYR A 534 4.47 12.45 29.34
C TYR A 534 5.19 13.52 30.18
N GLU A 535 4.45 14.26 31.01
CA GLU A 535 5.00 15.28 31.93
C GLU A 535 6.01 14.65 32.91
N TYR A 536 5.68 13.46 33.40
CA TYR A 536 6.58 12.70 34.26
C TYR A 536 7.89 12.35 33.56
N VAL A 537 7.83 11.73 32.37
CA VAL A 537 9.03 11.33 31.63
C VAL A 537 9.85 12.55 31.23
N SER A 538 9.20 13.62 30.78
CA SER A 538 9.86 14.87 30.37
C SER A 538 10.55 15.60 31.51
N SER A 539 9.99 15.57 32.73
CA SER A 539 10.61 16.20 33.91
C SER A 539 11.76 15.38 34.52
N THR A 540 11.84 14.08 34.22
CA THR A 540 12.90 13.19 34.72
C THR A 540 14.04 12.95 33.74
N SER A 541 13.91 13.40 32.50
CA SER A 541 14.94 13.30 31.47
C SER A 541 15.90 14.48 31.60
N PHE A 542 16.90 14.33 32.48
CA PHE A 542 18.08 15.20 32.63
C PHE A 542 19.34 14.49 32.15
#